data_AF-A0A0F3GQT8-F1
#
_entry.id   AF-A0A0F3GQT8-F1
#
_cell.length_a   1.000
_cell.length_b   1.000
_cell.length_c   1.000
_cell.angle_alpha   90.00
_cell.angle_beta   90.00
_cell.angle_gamma   90.00
#
_symmetry.space_group_name_H-M   'P 1'
#
loop_
_entity.id
_entity.type
_entity.pdbx_description
1 polymer ?
#
loop_
_entity_poly.entity_id
_entity_poly.type
_entity_poly.pdbx_seq_one_letter_code
_entity_poly.pdbx_strand_id
1 'polypeptide(L)' 'MLEDSPSLRNNIDTIMAKGFIAAKRMFERETRISAMELPETCPYIFEQLMDHDFWPE' A
#
# COMPACT_ATOMS: atom_id res chain seq x y z
N MET A 1 7.46 -3.41 -19.29
CA MET A 1 8.36 -3.00 -18.20
C MET A 1 7.89 -1.66 -17.68
N LEU A 2 7.70 -1.51 -16.37
CA LEU A 2 7.41 -0.25 -15.68
C LEU A 2 8.66 0.65 -15.56
N GLU A 3 9.74 0.28 -16.25
CA GLU A 3 11.07 0.88 -16.13
C GLU A 3 11.30 2.06 -17.08
N ASP A 4 10.49 2.19 -18.13
CA ASP A 4 10.73 3.15 -19.21
C ASP A 4 10.07 4.53 -18.99
N SER A 5 9.35 4.75 -17.89
CA SER A 5 8.68 6.04 -17.63
C SER A 5 8.65 6.44 -16.15
N PRO A 6 9.46 7.44 -15.74
CA PRO A 6 9.44 7.99 -14.38
C PRO A 6 8.05 8.50 -13.99
N SER A 7 7.32 9.08 -14.94
CA SER A 7 5.97 9.61 -14.74
C SER A 7 4.96 8.52 -14.39
N LEU A 8 5.12 7.32 -14.95
CA LEU A 8 4.26 6.17 -14.65
C LEU A 8 4.54 5.62 -13.25
N ARG A 9 5.82 5.55 -12.84
CA ARG A 9 6.20 5.18 -11.47
C ARG A 9 5.67 6.15 -10.42
N ASN A 10 5.83 7.46 -10.64
CA ASN A 10 5.31 8.49 -9.73
C ASN A 10 3.78 8.39 -9.55
N ASN A 11 3.07 8.00 -10.61
CA ASN A 11 1.62 7.81 -10.55
C ASN A 11 1.25 6.61 -9.66
N ILE A 12 1.98 5.50 -9.78
CA ILE A 12 1.80 4.30 -8.96
C ILE A 12 2.07 4.60 -7.49
N ASP A 13 3.20 5.24 -7.16
CA ASP A 13 3.54 5.58 -5.77
C ASP A 13 2.44 6.44 -5.12
N THR A 14 1.91 7.42 -5.88
CA THR A 14 0.81 8.27 -5.43
C THR A 14 -0.47 7.47 -5.20
N ILE A 15 -0.81 6.54 -6.08
CA ILE A 15 -1.99 5.67 -5.95
C ILE A 15 -1.83 4.75 -4.74
N MET A 16 -0.65 4.13 -4.57
CA MET A 16 -0.38 3.25 -3.44
C MET A 16 -0.48 3.96 -2.11
N ALA A 17 0.09 5.17 -1.98
CA ALA A 17 0.00 5.96 -0.76
C ALA A 17 -1.46 6.26 -0.39
N LYS A 18 -2.29 6.66 -1.37
CA LYS A 18 -3.73 6.89 -1.15
C LYS A 18 -4.48 5.61 -0.80
N GLY A 19 -4.16 4.51 -1.48
CA GLY A 19 -4.74 3.18 -1.23
C GLY A 19 -4.44 2.70 0.19
N PHE A 20 -3.20 2.87 0.65
CA PHE A 20 -2.79 2.47 1.99
C PHE A 20 -3.51 3.26 3.08
N ILE A 21 -3.66 4.58 2.92
CA ILE A 21 -4.46 5.40 3.87
C ILE A 21 -5.91 4.93 3.93
N ALA A 22 -6.51 4.57 2.79
CA ALA A 22 -7.86 4.03 2.75
C ALA A 22 -7.94 2.66 3.46
N ALA A 23 -6.97 1.77 3.22
CA ALA A 23 -6.88 0.46 3.86
C ALA A 23 -6.75 0.58 5.39
N LYS A 24 -5.92 1.50 5.89
CA LYS A 24 -5.80 1.79 7.33
C LYS A 24 -7.14 2.15 7.97
N ARG A 25 -7.94 2.99 7.30
CA ARG A 25 -9.27 3.39 7.78
C ARG A 25 -10.26 2.23 7.77
N MET A 26 -10.19 1.34 6.76
CA MET A 26 -11.02 0.14 6.70
C MET A 26 -10.66 -0.83 7.82
N PHE A 27 -9.37 -1.08 8.03
CA PHE A 27 -8.86 -1.92 9.13
C PHE A 27 -9.41 -1.45 10.49
N GLU A 28 -9.30 -0.16 10.80
CA GLU A 28 -9.79 0.39 12.07
C GLU A 28 -11.31 0.25 12.22
N ARG A 29 -12.07 0.47 11.13
CA ARG A 29 -13.53 0.32 11.13
C ARG A 29 -13.95 -1.13 11.38
N GLU A 30 -13.24 -2.09 10.80
CA GLU A 30 -13.59 -3.53 10.82
C GLU A 30 -13.12 -4.22 12.10
N THR A 31 -11.90 -3.92 12.55
CA THR A 31 -11.26 -4.59 13.69
C THR A 31 -11.46 -3.84 15.01
N ARG A 32 -11.82 -2.55 14.96
CA ARG A 32 -11.82 -1.62 16.11
C ARG A 32 -10.45 -1.37 16.73
N ILE A 33 -9.37 -1.84 16.11
CA ILE A 33 -7.98 -1.52 16.50
C ILE A 33 -7.62 -0.17 15.87
N SER A 34 -6.96 0.70 16.61
CA SER A 34 -6.61 2.02 16.07
C SER A 34 -5.67 1.91 14.88
N ALA A 35 -5.96 2.65 13.81
CA ALA A 35 -5.07 2.76 12.66
C ALA A 35 -3.70 3.39 13.00
N MET A 36 -3.56 3.99 14.18
CA MET A 36 -2.28 4.52 14.69
C MET A 36 -1.29 3.41 15.03
N GLU A 37 -1.76 2.18 15.30
CA GLU A 37 -0.90 1.01 15.53
C GLU A 37 -0.26 0.50 14.23
N LEU A 38 -0.79 0.90 13.07
CA LEU A 38 -0.25 0.53 11.76
C LEU A 38 0.83 1.51 11.29
N PRO A 39 1.79 1.06 10.45
CA PRO A 39 2.80 1.92 9.85
C PRO A 39 2.21 3.19 9.21
N GLU A 40 2.97 4.28 9.21
CA GLU A 40 2.53 5.56 8.61
C GLU A 40 2.40 5.45 7.08
N THR A 41 3.32 4.72 6.44
CA THR A 41 3.37 4.49 4.99
C THR A 41 3.31 3.00 4.67
N CYS A 42 2.96 2.67 3.41
CA CYS A 42 2.93 1.28 2.96
C CYS A 42 4.34 0.69 3.02
N PRO A 43 4.56 -0.44 3.73
CA PRO A 43 5.87 -1.06 3.83
C PRO A 43 6.24 -1.90 2.60
N TYR A 44 5.27 -2.16 1.72
CA TYR A 44 5.43 -3.01 0.55
C TYR A 44 5.51 -2.20 -0.74
N ILE A 45 6.33 -2.68 -1.67
CA ILE A 45 6.41 -2.14 -3.04
C ILE A 45 5.29 -2.69 -3.91
N PHE A 46 5.05 -2.04 -5.06
CA PHE A 46 4.00 -2.44 -6.00
C PHE A 46 4.11 -3.91 -6.42
N GLU A 47 5.34 -4.38 -6.70
CA GLU A 47 5.61 -5.76 -7.11
C GLU A 47 5.20 -6.77 -6.02
N GLN A 48 5.44 -6.47 -4.75
CA GLN A 48 5.05 -7.34 -3.63
C GLN A 48 3.53 -7.34 -3.43
N LEU A 49 2.88 -6.18 -3.55
CA LEU A 49 1.41 -6.10 -3.44
C LEU A 49 0.68 -6.78 -4.59
N MET A 50 1.35 -6.94 -5.73
CA MET A 50 0.80 -7.59 -6.93
C MET A 50 1.14 -9.07 -7.03
N ASP A 51 2.06 -9.53 -6.19
CA ASP A 51 2.35 -10.94 -6.03
C ASP A 51 1.24 -11.59 -5.19
N HIS A 52 0.49 -12.48 -5.83
CA HIS A 52 -0.67 -13.14 -5.22
C HIS A 52 -0.27 -14.18 -4.16
N ASP A 53 1.00 -14.63 -4.20
CA ASP A 53 1.58 -15.58 -3.25
C ASP A 53 2.40 -14.88 -2.15
N PHE A 54 2.51 -13.55 -2.21
CA PHE A 54 3.22 -12.78 -1.18
C PHE A 54 2.40 -12.71 0.11
N TRP A 55 3.00 -13.19 1.19
CA TRP A 55 2.49 -13.01 2.55
C TRP A 55 3.60 -12.47 3.45
N PRO A 56 3.37 -11.37 4.18
CA PRO A 56 4.36 -10.85 5.12
C PRO A 56 4.53 -11.80 6.31
N GLU A 57 5.77 -11.95 6.78
CA GLU A 57 6.13 -12.72 7.99
C GLU A 57 5.58 -12.09 9.28
#